data_AF-A0A6V7KWN7-F1
#
_entry.id   AF-A0A6V7KWN7-F1
#
_cell.length_a   1.000
_cell.length_b   1.000
_cell.length_c   1.000
_cell.angle_alpha   90.00
_cell.angle_beta   90.00
_cell.angle_gamma   90.00
#
_symmetry.space_group_name_H-M   'P 1'
#
loop_
_entity.id
_entity.type
_entity.pdbx_description
1 polymer ?
#
loop_
_entity_poly.entity_id
_entity_poly.type
_entity_poly.pdbx_seq_one_letter_code
_entity_poly.pdbx_strand_id
1 'polypeptide(L)' 'KVIPEWTDDSKRPYLTGGPLNGEYVIQEFHFHWGAENDAGSEHTINGQ' A
#
# COMPACT_ATOMS: atom_id res chain seq x y z
N LYS A 1 -4.94 11.80 -11.13
CA LYS A 1 -3.65 11.36 -10.56
C LYS A 1 -3.16 12.46 -9.63
N VAL A 2 -3.17 12.23 -8.32
CA VAL A 2 -2.56 13.16 -7.36
C VAL A 2 -1.12 12.74 -7.21
N ILE A 3 -0.18 13.60 -7.59
CA ILE A 3 1.25 13.42 -7.31
C ILE A 3 1.55 14.39 -6.18
N PRO A 4 1.76 13.92 -4.93
CA PRO A 4 2.11 14.80 -3.85
C PRO A 4 3.47 15.43 -4.13
N GLU A 5 3.54 16.77 -4.08
CA GLU A 5 4.80 17.50 -4.08
C GLU A 5 5.32 17.60 -2.65
N TRP A 6 6.49 17.02 -2.42
CA TRP A 6 7.13 17.03 -1.11
C TRP A 6 8.15 18.16 -1.07
N THR A 7 7.99 19.09 -0.13
CA THR A 7 8.96 20.19 0.07
C THR A 7 10.25 19.74 0.77
N ASP A 8 10.22 18.55 1.36
CA ASP A 8 11.29 17.94 2.15
C ASP A 8 11.08 16.41 2.17
N ASP A 9 12.14 15.63 1.96
CA ASP A 9 12.10 14.18 2.01
C ASP A 9 11.68 13.64 3.38
N SER A 10 11.94 14.38 4.47
CA SER A 10 11.51 13.99 5.82
C SER A 10 9.98 13.96 5.99
N LYS A 11 9.24 14.62 5.09
CA LYS A 11 7.76 14.64 5.10
C LYS A 11 7.13 13.49 4.33
N ARG A 12 7.93 12.70 3.60
CA ARG A 12 7.42 11.58 2.81
C ARG A 12 7.01 10.45 3.75
N PRO A 13 5.79 9.91 3.62
CA PRO A 13 5.37 8.79 4.46
C PRO A 13 6.23 7.57 4.14
N TYR A 14 6.72 6.90 5.18
CA TYR A 14 7.56 5.72 5.06
C TYR A 14 7.08 4.59 5.99
N LEU A 15 7.49 3.36 5.66
CA LEU A 15 7.26 2.13 6.41
C LEU A 15 8.58 1.68 7.05
N THR A 16 8.51 1.22 8.29
CA THR A 16 9.66 0.70 9.05
C THR A 16 9.21 -0.34 10.09
N GLY A 17 10.14 -1.13 10.63
CA GLY A 17 9.89 -2.17 11.63
C GLY A 17 9.49 -3.54 11.05
N GLY A 18 9.01 -4.46 11.90
CA GLY A 18 8.63 -5.81 11.48
C GLY A 18 9.79 -6.59 10.86
N PRO A 19 9.56 -7.36 9.77
CA PRO A 19 10.61 -8.09 9.05
C PRO A 19 11.38 -7.22 8.03
N LEU A 20 11.21 -5.90 8.03
CA LEU A 20 11.88 -5.00 7.07
C LEU A 20 13.32 -4.70 7.50
N ASN A 21 14.23 -4.57 6.52
CA ASN A 21 15.64 -4.27 6.76
C ASN A 21 15.96 -2.76 6.90
N GLY A 22 14.95 -1.88 6.83
CA GLY A 22 15.13 -0.44 6.85
C GLY A 22 13.85 0.34 6.58
N GLU A 23 13.99 1.63 6.28
CA GLU A 23 12.89 2.54 5.95
C GLU A 23 12.60 2.53 4.44
N TYR A 24 11.31 2.44 4.09
CA TYR A 24 10.84 2.43 2.71
C TYR A 24 9.80 3.51 2.48
N VAL A 25 10.05 4.41 1.52
CA VAL A 25 9.11 5.50 1.21
C VAL A 25 7.93 4.98 0.38
N ILE A 26 6.71 5.34 0.76
CA ILE A 26 5.50 4.97 0.03
C ILE A 26 5.46 5.73 -1.30
N GLN A 27 5.37 4.98 -2.40
CA GLN A 27 5.33 5.54 -3.76
C GLN A 27 3.90 5.69 -4.27
N GLU A 28 3.09 4.64 -4.14
CA GLU A 28 1.70 4.59 -4.60
C GLU A 28 0.93 3.51 -3.83
N PHE A 29 -0.38 3.51 -3.99
CA PHE A 29 -1.23 2.36 -3.68
C PHE A 29 -2.36 2.31 -4.70
N HIS A 30 -2.91 1.12 -4.90
CA HIS A 30 -4.06 0.88 -5.74
C HIS A 30 -4.93 -0.21 -5.12
N PHE A 31 -6.17 -0.31 -5.59
CA PHE A 31 -7.13 -1.28 -5.12
C PHE A 31 -7.36 -2.37 -6.16
N HIS A 32 -7.67 -3.55 -5.66
CA HIS A 32 -8.23 -4.67 -6.43
C HIS A 32 -9.65 -4.91 -5.91
N TRP A 33 -10.60 -5.18 -6.80
CA TRP A 33 -11.99 -5.45 -6.45
C TRP A 33 -12.65 -6.36 -7.48
N GLY A 34 -13.67 -7.10 -7.04
CA GLY A 34 -14.46 -8.00 -7.87
C GLY A 34 -15.73 -7.34 -8.38
N ALA A 35 -16.45 -8.03 -9.25
CA ALA A 35 -17.76 -7.59 -9.72
C ALA A 35 -18.84 -7.73 -8.63
N GLU A 36 -18.68 -8.72 -7.76
CA GLU A 36 -19.61 -9.07 -6.68
C GLU A 36 -18.98 -8.80 -5.31
N ASN A 37 -19.83 -8.64 -4.29
CA ASN A 37 -19.40 -8.30 -2.93
C ASN A 37 -18.63 -9.43 -2.22
N ASP A 38 -18.72 -10.66 -2.71
CA ASP A 38 -18.08 -11.85 -2.14
C ASP A 38 -16.78 -12.24 -2.86
N ALA A 39 -16.27 -11.40 -3.77
CA ALA A 39 -15.03 -11.63 -4.50
C ALA A 39 -14.23 -10.34 -4.73
N GLY A 40 -12.92 -10.48 -4.99
CA GLY A 40 -12.09 -9.36 -5.45
C GLY A 40 -10.76 -9.15 -4.76
N SER A 41 -10.50 -9.83 -3.64
CA SER A 41 -9.18 -9.88 -3.03
C SER A 41 -8.22 -10.69 -3.92
N GLU A 42 -6.93 -10.35 -3.88
CA GLU A 42 -5.90 -11.16 -4.53
C GLU A 42 -5.48 -12.36 -3.65
N HIS A 43 -5.41 -12.15 -2.34
CA HIS A 43 -5.08 -13.16 -1.34
C HIS A 43 -6.29 -13.52 -0.50
N THR A 44 -6.37 -14.78 -0.05
CA THR A 44 -7.45 -15.32 0.78
C THR A 44 -6.92 -15.91 2.09
N ILE A 45 -7.73 -15.93 3.14
CA ILE A 45 -7.48 -16.62 4.40
C ILE A 45 -8.42 -17.82 4.49
N ASN A 46 -7.86 -19.04 4.54
CA ASN A 46 -8.65 -20.29 4.55
C ASN A 46 -9.63 -20.44 3.37
N GLY A 47 -9.32 -19.82 2.23
CA GLY A 47 -10.15 -19.87 1.02
C GLY A 47 -11.29 -18.84 0.98
N GLN A 48 -11.28 -17.84 1.87
CA GLN A 48 -12.16 -16.67 1.82
C GLN A 48 -11.35 -15.37 1.72
#